data_AF-A0A2K8T225-F1
#
_entry.id   AF-A0A2K8T225-F1
#
_cell.length_a   1.000
_cell.length_b   1.000
_cell.length_c   1.000
_cell.angle_alpha   90.00
_cell.angle_beta   90.00
_cell.angle_gamma   90.00
#
_symmetry.space_group_name_H-M   'P 1'
#
loop_
_entity.id
_entity.type
_entity.pdbx_description
1 polymer ?
#
loop_
_entity_poly.entity_id
_entity_poly.type
_entity_poly.pdbx_seq_one_letter_code
_entity_poly.pdbx_strand_id
1 'polypeptide(L)'
;MWFQNRLVCGLKRLCLQFATTSSENQHLTEWLNSGVDEEIIALNVRSLYRTLPYEYLLYSPKISRRNDGRLRDRDLKKYEHIELGGWWCSGVDPLNNYVLMMWGCFKPDHPRRDRQKIHKFIKYEHPFREEARAFFLLVPKGAMRFCEVWSKTSDR
;
A
#
# COMPACT_ATOMS: atom_id res chain seq x y z
N MET A 1 -60.57 13.60 -0.31
CA MET A 1 -59.50 14.41 -0.95
C MET A 1 -58.19 13.92 -0.37
N TRP A 2 -57.46 12.98 -0.99
CA TRP A 2 -56.55 13.19 -2.13
C TRP A 2 -55.78 14.52 -2.03
N PHE A 3 -54.49 14.46 -1.71
CA PHE A 3 -53.43 14.90 -2.63
C PHE A 3 -52.05 14.41 -2.15
N GLN A 4 -51.38 13.72 -3.07
CA GLN A 4 -49.95 13.40 -3.04
C GLN A 4 -49.13 14.68 -3.21
N ASN A 5 -47.89 14.74 -2.70
CA ASN A 5 -46.74 14.79 -3.62
C ASN A 5 -45.37 14.65 -2.96
N ARG A 6 -44.54 13.95 -3.73
CA ARG A 6 -43.16 13.52 -3.56
C ARG A 6 -42.20 14.68 -3.88
N LEU A 7 -41.16 14.89 -3.07
CA LEU A 7 -39.96 15.63 -3.49
C LEU A 7 -38.67 14.95 -2.98
N VAL A 8 -38.03 14.28 -3.95
CA VAL A 8 -36.60 14.23 -4.30
C VAL A 8 -35.50 14.11 -3.23
N CYS A 9 -34.83 12.95 -3.33
CA CYS A 9 -33.39 12.72 -3.51
C CYS A 9 -32.36 13.73 -2.98
N GLY A 10 -31.29 13.17 -2.41
CA GLY A 10 -29.97 13.78 -2.48
C GLY A 10 -29.41 14.32 -1.18
N LEU A 11 -29.39 13.52 -0.10
CA LEU A 11 -28.40 13.78 0.95
C LEU A 11 -27.05 13.21 0.49
N LYS A 12 -26.29 14.12 -0.10
CA LYS A 12 -24.89 13.99 -0.50
C LYS A 12 -24.11 13.25 0.58
N ARG A 13 -23.31 12.26 0.16
CA ARG A 13 -22.22 11.68 0.95
C ARG A 13 -21.51 12.82 1.68
N LEU A 14 -21.64 12.84 3.00
CA LEU A 14 -20.76 13.61 3.86
C LEU A 14 -19.39 12.92 3.79
N CYS A 15 -18.65 13.18 2.72
CA CYS A 15 -17.27 12.73 2.61
C CYS A 15 -16.47 13.63 3.55
N LEU A 16 -16.06 13.06 4.69
CA LEU A 16 -15.05 13.64 5.55
C LEU A 16 -13.79 13.85 4.70
N GLN A 17 -13.62 15.05 4.15
CA GLN A 17 -12.36 15.50 3.60
C GLN A 17 -11.41 15.72 4.77
N PHE A 18 -10.79 14.63 5.24
CA PHE A 18 -9.56 14.73 5.99
C PHE A 18 -8.55 15.44 5.07
N ALA A 19 -7.95 16.52 5.57
CA ALA A 19 -6.90 17.23 4.85
C ALA A 19 -5.73 16.25 4.67
N THR A 20 -5.59 15.69 3.47
CA THR A 20 -4.46 14.84 3.09
C THR A 20 -3.20 15.70 3.06
N THR A 21 -2.13 15.19 3.66
CA THR A 21 -0.81 15.83 3.61
C THR A 21 -0.31 15.89 2.16
N SER A 22 0.60 16.82 1.86
CA SER A 22 1.17 16.99 0.51
C SER A 22 1.76 15.68 -0.05
N SER A 23 2.42 14.88 0.81
CA SER A 23 3.00 13.59 0.44
C SER A 23 1.92 12.52 0.16
N GLU A 24 0.84 12.46 0.95
CA GLU A 24 -0.28 11.56 0.66
C GLU A 24 -0.94 11.87 -0.68
N ASN A 25 -1.08 13.15 -1.03
CA ASN A 25 -1.58 13.56 -2.34
C ASN A 25 -0.62 13.17 -3.48
N GLN A 26 0.69 13.27 -3.27
CA GLN A 26 1.69 12.82 -4.24
C GLN A 26 1.58 11.31 -4.48
N HIS A 27 1.49 10.50 -3.43
CA HIS A 27 1.36 9.04 -3.56
C HIS A 27 0.06 8.66 -4.26
N LEU A 28 -1.07 9.25 -3.88
CA LEU A 28 -2.35 9.01 -4.53
C LEU A 28 -2.28 9.36 -6.03
N THR A 29 -1.73 10.53 -6.36
CA THR A 29 -1.56 10.98 -7.75
C THR A 29 -0.68 10.03 -8.56
N GLU A 30 0.40 9.49 -7.96
CA GLU A 30 1.27 8.51 -8.63
C GLU A 30 0.50 7.24 -9.04
N TRP A 31 -0.32 6.72 -8.13
CA TRP A 31 -1.13 5.51 -8.38
C TRP A 31 -2.27 5.76 -9.37
N LEU A 32 -2.95 6.91 -9.26
CA LEU A 32 -3.99 7.32 -10.20
C LEU A 32 -3.43 7.50 -11.62
N ASN A 33 -2.24 8.11 -11.76
CA ASN A 33 -1.54 8.24 -13.04
C ASN A 33 -1.12 6.89 -13.64
N SER A 34 -1.03 5.85 -12.80
CA SER A 34 -0.76 4.47 -13.23
C SER A 34 -2.05 3.72 -13.64
N GLY A 35 -3.21 4.38 -13.60
CA GLY A 35 -4.50 3.81 -14.00
C GLY A 35 -5.13 2.90 -12.95
N VAL A 36 -4.69 2.97 -11.69
CA VAL A 36 -5.25 2.14 -10.61
C VAL A 36 -6.50 2.81 -10.04
N ASP A 37 -7.55 2.01 -9.84
CA ASP A 37 -8.83 2.48 -9.28
C ASP A 37 -8.65 3.00 -7.84
N GLU A 38 -9.31 4.12 -7.53
CA GLU A 38 -9.21 4.81 -6.23
C GLU A 38 -9.59 3.90 -5.06
N GLU A 39 -10.60 3.04 -5.22
CA GLU A 39 -11.01 2.11 -4.16
C GLU A 39 -9.97 1.00 -3.95
N ILE A 40 -9.28 0.55 -5.01
CA ILE A 40 -8.14 -0.40 -4.88
C ILE A 40 -6.98 0.27 -4.14
N ILE A 41 -6.66 1.52 -4.46
CA ILE A 41 -5.61 2.29 -3.77
C ILE A 41 -5.97 2.41 -2.29
N ALA A 42 -7.19 2.83 -1.97
CA ALA A 42 -7.65 3.02 -0.60
C ALA A 42 -7.62 1.73 0.25
N LEU A 43 -7.80 0.57 -0.38
CA LEU A 43 -7.77 -0.72 0.32
C LEU A 43 -6.35 -1.25 0.59
N ASN A 44 -5.38 -0.93 -0.27
CA ASN A 44 -4.09 -1.64 -0.30
C ASN A 44 -2.86 -0.75 -0.11
N VAL A 45 -2.98 0.57 -0.28
CA VAL A 45 -1.85 1.50 -0.27
C VAL A 45 -1.92 2.41 0.95
N ARG A 46 -0.77 2.60 1.61
CA ARG A 46 -0.64 3.49 2.77
C ARG A 46 0.62 4.34 2.65
N SER A 47 0.49 5.65 2.84
CA SER A 47 1.64 6.54 3.00
C SER A 47 2.29 6.31 4.36
N LEU A 48 3.61 6.09 4.39
CA LEU A 48 4.37 5.92 5.63
C LEU A 48 5.48 6.97 5.70
N TYR A 49 5.79 7.42 6.91
CA TYR A 49 6.77 8.48 7.16
C TYR A 49 7.44 8.32 8.53
N ARG A 50 8.57 9.02 8.73
CA ARG A 50 9.33 9.01 9.98
C ARG A 50 9.67 7.57 10.39
N THR A 51 9.33 7.15 11.60
CA THR A 51 9.70 5.84 12.12
C THR A 51 8.72 4.72 11.72
N LEU A 52 7.57 5.05 11.16
CA LEU A 52 6.53 4.06 10.86
C LEU A 52 6.96 2.97 9.85
N PRO A 53 7.71 3.28 8.77
CA PRO A 53 8.20 2.25 7.85
C PRO A 53 9.05 1.15 8.51
N TYR A 54 9.70 1.41 9.65
CA TYR A 54 10.44 0.38 10.38
C TYR A 54 9.54 -0.75 10.87
N GLU A 55 8.30 -0.46 11.23
CA GLU A 55 7.33 -1.47 11.70
C GLU A 55 6.90 -2.40 10.57
N TYR A 56 6.85 -1.90 9.33
CA TYR A 56 6.47 -2.66 8.15
C TYR A 56 7.66 -3.45 7.54
N LEU A 57 8.86 -2.89 7.59
CA LEU A 57 10.04 -3.49 6.97
C LEU A 57 10.89 -4.33 7.93
N LEU A 58 10.90 -4.04 9.23
CA LEU A 58 11.89 -4.60 10.17
C LEU A 58 11.23 -5.35 11.34
N TYR A 59 10.13 -6.05 11.07
CA TYR A 59 9.41 -6.87 12.06
C TYR A 59 9.98 -8.29 12.25
N SER A 60 10.82 -8.78 11.32
CA SER A 60 11.29 -10.17 11.36
C SER A 60 12.02 -10.50 12.67
N PRO A 61 11.69 -11.62 13.34
CA PRO A 61 12.44 -12.08 14.51
C PRO A 61 13.86 -12.53 14.14
N LYS A 62 14.14 -12.76 12.85
CA LYS A 62 15.46 -13.14 12.34
C LYS A 62 16.44 -11.96 12.32
N ILE A 63 15.99 -10.73 12.59
CA ILE A 63 16.85 -9.52 12.64
C ILE A 63 17.63 -9.47 13.95
N SER A 64 18.95 -9.29 13.85
CA SER A 64 19.80 -9.12 15.03
C SER A 64 19.51 -7.77 15.70
N ARG A 65 19.18 -7.81 16.98
CA ARG A 65 18.93 -6.64 17.82
C ARG A 65 19.95 -6.55 18.96
N ARG A 66 20.07 -5.37 19.56
CA ARG A 66 20.80 -5.15 20.81
C ARG A 66 20.01 -5.75 21.98
N ASN A 67 20.65 -5.88 23.15
CA ASN A 67 20.02 -6.44 24.35
C ASN A 67 18.81 -5.60 24.82
N ASP A 68 18.79 -4.32 24.47
CA ASP A 68 17.70 -3.36 24.71
C ASP A 68 16.56 -3.45 23.66
N GLY A 69 16.63 -4.40 22.71
CA GLY A 69 15.65 -4.58 21.63
C GLY A 69 15.82 -3.63 20.44
N ARG A 70 16.73 -2.65 20.52
CA ARG A 70 16.97 -1.69 19.43
C ARG A 70 17.61 -2.38 18.22
N LEU A 71 17.26 -1.90 17.03
CA LEU A 71 17.98 -2.26 15.80
C LEU A 71 19.46 -1.87 15.93
N ARG A 72 20.33 -2.69 15.33
CA ARG A 72 21.76 -2.42 15.28
C ARG A 72 22.01 -1.17 14.42
N ASP A 73 23.01 -0.38 14.77
CA ASP A 73 23.33 0.90 14.10
C ASP A 73 23.58 0.73 12.59
N ARG A 74 24.14 -0.41 12.19
CA ARG A 74 24.33 -0.79 10.79
C ARG A 74 23.01 -0.85 10.01
N ASP A 75 21.99 -1.46 10.60
CA ASP A 75 20.68 -1.64 9.95
C ASP A 75 19.92 -0.31 9.96
N LEU A 76 19.98 0.45 11.05
CA LEU A 76 19.43 1.81 11.11
C LEU A 76 20.01 2.69 10.00
N LYS A 77 21.34 2.74 9.87
CA LYS A 77 22.01 3.52 8.81
C LYS A 77 21.70 3.02 7.40
N LYS A 78 21.46 1.71 7.23
CA LYS A 78 21.06 1.15 5.92
C LYS A 78 19.67 1.63 5.53
N TYR A 79 18.76 1.72 6.50
CA TYR A 79 17.34 2.01 6.27
C TYR A 79 16.95 3.46 6.54
N GLU A 80 17.82 4.33 7.04
CA GLU A 80 17.57 5.76 7.31
C GLU A 80 16.77 6.50 6.21
N HIS A 81 17.05 6.21 4.94
CA HIS A 81 16.34 6.81 3.80
C HIS A 81 14.81 6.61 3.81
N ILE A 82 14.28 5.56 4.45
CA ILE A 82 12.84 5.30 4.50
C ILE A 82 12.10 6.30 5.39
N GLU A 83 12.81 6.98 6.30
CA GLU A 83 12.21 7.98 7.19
C GLU A 83 11.72 9.22 6.43
N LEU A 84 12.28 9.45 5.24
CA LEU A 84 11.96 10.57 4.36
C LEU A 84 10.60 10.43 3.65
N GLY A 85 9.92 9.29 3.83
CA GLY A 85 8.61 9.05 3.27
C GLY A 85 8.60 8.00 2.16
N GLY A 86 7.39 7.60 1.82
CA GLY A 86 7.08 6.68 0.74
C GLY A 86 5.73 6.03 0.96
N TRP A 87 5.39 5.08 0.09
CA TRP A 87 4.16 4.32 0.22
C TRP A 87 4.42 2.82 0.39
N TRP A 88 3.53 2.19 1.16
CA TRP A 88 3.46 0.77 1.39
C TRP A 88 2.28 0.18 0.63
N CYS A 89 2.49 -0.94 -0.05
CA CYS A 89 1.46 -1.71 -0.72
C CYS A 89 1.49 -3.15 -0.22
N SER A 90 0.37 -3.62 0.31
CA SER A 90 0.18 -5.01 0.77
C SER A 90 -1.28 -5.43 0.55
N GLY A 91 -1.54 -6.73 0.69
CA GLY A 91 -2.89 -7.25 0.55
C GLY A 91 -3.06 -8.59 1.25
N VAL A 92 -3.64 -9.55 0.53
CA VAL A 92 -3.99 -10.87 1.05
C VAL A 92 -3.02 -11.94 0.59
N ASP A 93 -2.89 -12.97 1.42
CA ASP A 93 -2.03 -14.12 1.18
C ASP A 93 -2.75 -15.19 0.36
N PRO A 94 -2.36 -15.45 -0.90
CA PRO A 94 -3.02 -16.45 -1.74
C PRO A 94 -2.86 -17.88 -1.23
N LEU A 95 -1.90 -18.13 -0.32
CA LEU A 95 -1.62 -19.45 0.24
C LEU A 95 -2.18 -19.63 1.65
N ASN A 96 -2.75 -18.59 2.25
CA ASN A 96 -3.30 -18.61 3.60
C ASN A 96 -4.73 -18.08 3.62
N ASN A 97 -5.61 -18.72 2.84
CA ASN A 97 -7.05 -18.42 2.77
C ASN A 97 -7.38 -16.95 2.50
N TYR A 98 -6.53 -16.25 1.73
CA TYR A 98 -6.69 -14.82 1.44
C TYR A 98 -6.84 -13.94 2.69
N VAL A 99 -6.19 -14.33 3.79
CA VAL A 99 -6.09 -13.49 4.99
C VAL A 99 -5.13 -12.34 4.72
N LEU A 100 -5.41 -11.17 5.29
CA LEU A 100 -4.50 -10.03 5.25
C LEU A 100 -3.12 -10.40 5.78
N MET A 101 -2.08 -9.99 5.04
CA MET A 101 -0.71 -10.31 5.40
C MET A 101 0.12 -9.05 5.64
N MET A 102 1.12 -9.19 6.51
CA MET A 102 2.08 -8.12 6.81
C MET A 102 3.11 -7.94 5.68
N TRP A 103 3.27 -8.93 4.80
CA TRP A 103 4.24 -8.84 3.71
C TRP A 103 3.73 -7.89 2.61
N GLY A 104 4.64 -7.11 2.05
CA GLY A 104 4.32 -6.14 1.02
C GLY A 104 5.56 -5.46 0.45
N CYS A 105 5.31 -4.37 -0.26
CA CYS A 105 6.32 -3.58 -0.95
C CYS A 105 6.30 -2.15 -0.43
N PHE A 106 7.46 -1.66 0.02
CA PHE A 106 7.66 -0.25 0.29
C PHE A 106 8.35 0.41 -0.89
N LYS A 107 7.78 1.50 -1.42
CA LYS A 107 8.46 2.39 -2.37
C LYS A 107 8.84 3.68 -1.64
N PRO A 108 10.13 3.89 -1.30
CA PRO A 108 10.58 5.14 -0.70
C PRO A 108 10.49 6.30 -1.70
N ASP A 109 10.20 7.50 -1.21
CA ASP A 109 10.28 8.74 -2.00
C ASP A 109 11.72 9.05 -2.42
N HIS A 110 12.67 8.61 -1.59
CA HIS A 110 14.11 8.75 -1.82
C HIS A 110 14.80 7.37 -1.88
N PRO A 111 14.77 6.68 -3.04
CA PRO A 111 15.45 5.41 -3.23
C PRO A 111 16.93 5.48 -2.89
N ARG A 112 17.44 4.49 -2.14
CA ARG A 112 18.88 4.36 -1.90
C ARG A 112 19.58 3.66 -3.06
N ARG A 113 20.89 3.89 -3.19
CA ARG A 113 21.74 3.15 -4.13
C ARG A 113 22.03 1.74 -3.62
N ASP A 114 22.15 0.81 -4.56
CA ASP A 114 22.66 -0.52 -4.26
C ASP A 114 24.17 -0.45 -3.97
N ARG A 115 24.59 -0.99 -2.83
CA ARG A 115 26.00 -1.01 -2.42
C ARG A 115 26.84 -1.93 -3.31
N GLN A 116 26.24 -2.97 -3.90
CA GLN A 116 26.91 -3.89 -4.81
C GLN A 116 26.86 -3.39 -6.26
N LYS A 117 25.84 -2.61 -6.61
CA LYS A 117 25.62 -2.07 -7.96
C LYS A 117 25.46 -0.56 -7.88
N ILE A 118 26.55 0.17 -7.69
CA ILE A 118 26.54 1.61 -7.37
C ILE A 118 25.77 2.49 -8.37
N HIS A 119 25.61 2.03 -9.63
CA HIS A 119 24.86 2.72 -10.68
C HIS A 119 23.35 2.42 -10.67
N LYS A 120 22.87 1.56 -9.76
CA LYS A 120 21.47 1.16 -9.67
C LYS A 120 20.84 1.65 -8.37
N PHE A 121 19.64 2.19 -8.48
CA PHE A 121 18.79 2.52 -7.35
C PHE A 121 17.87 1.35 -7.01
N ILE A 122 17.69 1.11 -5.72
CA ILE A 122 16.72 0.14 -5.22
C ILE A 122 15.39 0.86 -5.09
N LYS A 123 14.51 0.63 -6.07
CA LYS A 123 13.20 1.29 -6.14
C LYS A 123 12.22 0.79 -5.09
N TYR A 124 12.35 -0.47 -4.65
CA TYR A 124 11.43 -1.11 -3.72
C TYR A 124 12.21 -1.83 -2.62
N GLU A 125 11.72 -1.70 -1.39
CA GLU A 125 12.18 -2.44 -0.23
C GLU A 125 11.09 -3.44 0.19
N HIS A 126 11.52 -4.59 0.70
CA HIS A 126 10.66 -5.66 1.21
C HIS A 126 11.04 -5.97 2.66
N PRO A 127 10.16 -6.63 3.43
CA PRO A 127 10.46 -7.02 4.80
C PRO A 127 11.82 -7.70 4.95
N PHE A 128 12.68 -7.11 5.78
CA PHE A 128 14.07 -7.51 5.91
C PHE A 128 14.19 -8.84 6.67
N ARG A 129 14.92 -9.79 6.07
CA ARG A 129 15.11 -11.17 6.55
C ARG A 129 13.82 -12.00 6.61
N GLU A 130 12.77 -11.54 5.96
CA GLU A 130 11.62 -12.40 5.65
C GLU A 130 11.83 -13.10 4.31
N GLU A 131 11.13 -14.21 4.13
CA GLU A 131 11.09 -14.89 2.85
C GLU A 131 10.29 -14.06 1.85
N ALA A 132 10.67 -14.14 0.57
CA ALA A 132 9.92 -13.48 -0.49
C ALA A 132 8.55 -14.14 -0.62
N ARG A 133 7.48 -13.33 -0.69
CA ARG A 133 6.10 -13.82 -0.81
C ARG A 133 5.38 -13.12 -1.95
N ALA A 134 4.36 -13.78 -2.49
CA ALA A 134 3.36 -13.11 -3.30
C ALA A 134 2.24 -12.62 -2.38
N PHE A 135 1.66 -11.46 -2.71
CA PHE A 135 0.43 -10.95 -2.10
C PHE A 135 -0.49 -10.46 -3.20
N PHE A 136 -1.80 -10.63 -3.02
CA PHE A 136 -2.81 -10.16 -3.97
C PHE A 136 -3.55 -8.96 -3.39
N LEU A 137 -3.91 -8.01 -4.23
CA LEU A 137 -4.64 -6.82 -3.79
C LEU A 137 -6.09 -7.18 -3.46
N LEU A 138 -6.62 -6.55 -2.43
CA LEU A 138 -8.06 -6.50 -2.21
C LEU A 138 -8.70 -5.70 -3.34
N VAL A 139 -9.70 -6.30 -3.97
CA VAL A 139 -10.48 -5.68 -5.05
C VAL A 139 -11.90 -5.43 -4.53
N PRO A 140 -12.43 -4.21 -4.61
CA PRO A 140 -13.79 -3.93 -4.17
C PRO A 140 -14.78 -4.67 -5.06
N LYS A 141 -15.92 -5.08 -4.48
CA LYS A 141 -16.98 -5.81 -5.20
C LYS A 141 -17.48 -5.05 -6.44
N GLY A 142 -17.40 -3.72 -6.44
CA GLY A 142 -17.75 -2.88 -7.58
C GLY A 142 -16.79 -3.04 -8.76
N ALA A 143 -15.48 -3.10 -8.51
CA ALA A 143 -14.47 -3.31 -9.55
C ALA A 143 -14.51 -4.73 -10.13
N MET A 144 -14.85 -5.73 -9.30
CA MET A 144 -14.93 -7.14 -9.74
C MET A 144 -16.05 -7.38 -10.77
N ARG A 145 -17.09 -6.54 -10.82
CA ARG A 145 -18.16 -6.60 -11.82
C ARG A 145 -17.68 -6.28 -13.25
N PHE A 146 -16.58 -5.55 -13.42
CA PHE A 146 -16.02 -5.33 -14.76
C PHE A 146 -15.38 -6.60 -15.33
N CYS A 147 -14.81 -7.48 -14.50
CA CYS A 147 -14.24 -8.75 -14.97
C CYS A 147 -15.31 -9.75 -15.43
N GLU A 148 -16.52 -9.74 -14.86
CA GLU A 148 -17.62 -10.61 -15.33
C GLU A 148 -18.04 -10.29 -16.78
N VAL A 149 -17.83 -9.05 -17.24
CA VAL A 149 -18.07 -8.66 -18.64
C VAL A 149 -17.05 -9.33 -19.57
N TRP A 150 -15.80 -9.51 -19.13
CA TRP A 150 -14.74 -10.16 -19.92
C TRP A 150 -14.83 -11.69 -19.92
N SER A 151 -15.42 -12.31 -18.90
CA SER A 151 -15.69 -13.77 -18.94
C SER A 151 -16.77 -14.14 -19.94
N LYS A 152 -17.65 -13.21 -20.34
CA LYS A 152 -18.74 -13.46 -21.30
C LYS A 152 -18.34 -13.24 -22.77
N THR A 153 -17.14 -12.73 -23.03
CA THR A 153 -16.64 -12.49 -24.40
C THR A 153 -15.63 -13.53 -24.88
N SER A 154 -15.24 -14.50 -24.06
CA SER A 154 -14.27 -15.54 -24.44
C SER A 154 -14.88 -16.83 -25.00
N ASP A 155 -16.21 -16.93 -25.10
CA ASP A 155 -16.93 -18.04 -25.74
C ASP A 155 -17.50 -17.64 -27.11
N ARG A 156 -16.66 -17.09 -27.99
CA ARG A 156 -17.06 -16.86 -29.39
C ARG A 156 -15.95 -17.18 -30.37
#